data_AF-A0A7C7TV38-F1
#
_entry.id   AF-A0A7C7TV38-F1
#
_cell.length_a   1.000
_cell.length_b   1.000
_cell.length_c   1.000
_cell.angle_alpha   90.00
_cell.angle_beta   90.00
_cell.angle_gamma   90.00
#
_symmetry.space_group_name_H-M   'P 1'
#
loop_
_entity.id
_entity.type
_entity.pdbx_description
1 polymer ?
#
loop_
_entity_poly.entity_id
_entity_poly.type
_entity_poly.pdbx_seq_one_letter_code
_entity_poly.pdbx_strand_id
1 'polypeptide(L)'
;LAFLPLQDGHSSIVWSCSPQRFDELNDLDDTAFSAALTEAFENRLGTIALASSRSSFPLINQHANQYIAPRIGLVGDAAHTIHPLAGLGANLGFADAAALAEVINNAHHAGKDIGIRPVLRRYERWRRGENTVTAKTMDVFYHTFGTSRPGIQSLRGAGLQLVDKTSLAKDFFMQYATGLRGDLPKMAQKGPISSE
;
A
#
# COMPACT_ATOMS: atom_id res chain seq x y z
N LEU A 1 -2.81 6.38 12.49
CA LEU A 1 -2.51 7.77 12.11
C LEU A 1 -1.09 7.80 11.56
N ALA A 2 -0.89 8.35 10.38
CA ALA A 2 0.41 8.51 9.73
C ALA A 2 0.61 9.96 9.28
N PHE A 3 1.84 10.46 9.40
CA PHE A 3 2.29 11.76 8.92
C PHE A 3 3.33 11.56 7.82
N LEU A 4 3.10 12.14 6.66
CA LEU A 4 4.01 12.12 5.51
C LEU A 4 4.58 13.53 5.35
N PRO A 5 5.89 13.73 5.61
CA PRO A 5 6.49 15.05 5.57
C PRO A 5 6.51 15.60 4.15
N LEU A 6 6.18 16.89 4.02
CA LEU A 6 6.33 17.67 2.80
C LEU A 6 7.56 18.57 2.90
N GLN A 7 8.05 19.09 1.76
CA GLN A 7 9.29 19.86 1.71
C GLN A 7 9.19 21.25 2.36
N ASP A 8 7.97 21.75 2.56
CA ASP A 8 7.65 23.09 3.03
C ASP A 8 7.29 23.14 4.54
N GLY A 9 7.62 22.08 5.28
CA GLY A 9 7.33 21.98 6.71
C GLY A 9 5.89 21.56 7.02
N HIS A 10 5.04 21.36 6.00
CA HIS A 10 3.74 20.73 6.19
C HIS A 10 3.87 19.19 6.23
N SER A 11 2.77 18.54 6.59
CA SER A 11 2.65 17.08 6.50
C SER A 11 1.29 16.71 5.94
N SER A 12 1.28 15.76 5.01
CA SER A 12 0.05 15.08 4.63
C SER A 12 -0.27 14.01 5.67
N ILE A 13 -1.54 13.88 6.05
CA ILE A 13 -1.97 12.92 7.06
C ILE A 13 -2.85 11.82 6.48
N VAL A 14 -2.71 10.62 7.02
CA VAL A 14 -3.64 9.51 6.80
C VAL A 14 -4.12 9.00 8.15
N TRP A 15 -5.40 9.22 8.45
CA TRP A 15 -6.00 8.84 9.73
C TRP A 15 -7.09 7.78 9.54
N SER A 16 -6.68 6.51 9.44
CA SER A 16 -7.60 5.38 9.46
C SER A 16 -8.24 5.23 10.85
N CYS A 17 -9.57 5.12 10.91
CA CYS A 17 -10.34 4.90 12.14
C CYS A 17 -11.59 4.04 11.86
N SER A 18 -12.31 3.63 12.91
CA SER A 18 -13.60 2.94 12.74
C SER A 18 -14.67 3.90 12.20
N PRO A 19 -15.77 3.40 11.59
CA PRO A 19 -16.86 4.25 11.12
C PRO A 19 -17.41 5.18 12.21
N GLN A 20 -17.57 4.67 13.44
CA GLN A 20 -18.06 5.47 14.56
C GLN A 20 -17.10 6.62 14.91
N ARG A 21 -15.79 6.34 14.95
CA ARG A 21 -14.78 7.36 15.23
C ARG A 21 -14.63 8.33 14.07
N PHE A 22 -14.87 7.88 12.84
CA PHE A 22 -14.91 8.74 11.67
C PHE A 22 -16.04 9.76 11.82
N ASP A 23 -17.26 9.32 12.14
CA ASP A 23 -18.41 10.22 12.34
C ASP A 23 -18.11 11.24 13.44
N GLU A 24 -17.58 10.79 14.59
CA GLU A 24 -17.15 11.69 15.69
C GLU A 24 -16.14 12.74 15.22
N LEU A 25 -15.13 12.36 14.44
CA LEU A 25 -14.08 13.28 13.97
C LEU A 25 -14.57 14.20 12.84
N ASN A 26 -15.49 13.72 12.01
CA ASN A 26 -16.03 14.45 10.87
C ASN A 26 -16.97 15.57 11.33
N ASP A 27 -17.68 15.36 12.44
CA ASP A 27 -18.58 16.35 13.05
C ASP A 27 -17.85 17.46 13.84
N LEU A 28 -16.55 17.31 14.10
CA LEU A 28 -15.75 18.34 14.77
C LEU A 28 -15.54 19.55 13.85
N ASP A 29 -15.50 20.73 14.47
CA ASP A 29 -14.91 21.90 13.84
C ASP A 29 -13.38 21.74 13.69
N ASP A 30 -12.75 22.61 12.90
CA ASP A 30 -11.33 22.51 12.58
C ASP A 30 -10.43 22.65 13.82
N THR A 31 -10.86 23.41 14.84
CA THR A 31 -10.07 23.63 16.06
C THR A 31 -10.09 22.39 16.95
N ALA A 32 -11.27 21.81 17.16
CA ALA A 32 -11.44 20.58 17.92
C ALA A 32 -10.82 19.39 17.19
N PHE A 33 -10.91 19.33 15.87
CA PHE A 33 -10.20 18.32 15.06
C PHE A 33 -8.68 18.44 15.24
N SER A 34 -8.12 19.65 15.17
CA SER A 34 -6.70 19.91 15.41
C SER A 34 -6.25 19.44 16.79
N ALA A 35 -7.02 19.72 17.84
CA ALA A 35 -6.74 19.25 19.19
C ALA A 35 -6.75 17.71 19.28
N ALA A 36 -7.78 17.07 18.71
CA ALA A 36 -7.88 15.62 18.66
C ALA A 36 -6.73 14.98 17.87
N LEU A 37 -6.28 15.61 16.79
CA LEU A 37 -5.15 15.16 15.98
C LEU A 37 -3.83 15.28 16.76
N THR A 38 -3.61 16.39 17.46
CA THR A 38 -2.45 16.60 18.35
C THR A 38 -2.41 15.56 19.46
N GLU A 39 -3.54 15.28 20.11
CA GLU A 39 -3.65 14.27 21.15
C GLU A 39 -3.39 12.86 20.60
N ALA A 40 -4.02 12.51 19.46
CA ALA A 40 -3.85 11.20 18.82
C ALA A 40 -2.41 10.97 18.33
N PHE A 41 -1.66 12.04 18.06
CA PHE A 41 -0.24 11.98 17.73
C PHE A 41 0.67 12.18 18.95
N GLU A 42 0.12 12.09 20.16
CA GLU A 42 0.83 12.17 21.45
C GLU A 42 1.70 13.43 21.59
N ASN A 43 1.25 14.56 21.03
CA ASN A 43 1.98 15.83 21.04
C ASN A 43 3.41 15.76 20.47
N ARG A 44 3.74 14.76 19.64
CA ARG A 44 5.11 14.49 19.19
C ARG A 44 5.71 15.59 18.30
N LEU A 45 4.88 16.40 17.66
CA LEU A 45 5.28 17.57 16.86
C LEU A 45 4.76 18.88 17.48
N GLY A 46 4.34 18.85 18.75
CA GLY A 46 3.64 19.97 19.38
C GLY A 46 2.21 20.15 18.84
N THR A 47 1.72 21.39 18.89
CA THR A 47 0.37 21.75 18.44
C THR A 47 0.26 21.66 16.92
N ILE A 48 -0.77 20.96 16.43
CA ILE A 48 -0.98 20.70 15.01
C ILE A 48 -2.13 21.57 14.53
N ALA A 49 -1.88 22.36 13.49
CA ALA A 49 -2.89 23.17 12.82
C ALA A 49 -3.22 22.58 11.44
N LEU A 50 -4.50 22.60 11.06
CA LEU A 50 -4.92 22.25 9.71
C LEU A 50 -4.41 23.30 8.71
N ALA A 51 -3.75 22.82 7.65
CA ALA A 51 -3.25 23.65 6.55
C ALA A 51 -4.11 23.56 5.28
N SER A 52 -5.11 22.68 5.26
CA SER A 52 -6.00 22.44 4.12
C SER A 52 -7.37 21.94 4.58
N SER A 53 -8.34 21.88 3.66
CA SER A 53 -9.62 21.24 3.90
C SER A 53 -9.47 19.74 4.12
N ARG A 54 -10.31 19.20 5.01
CA ARG A 54 -10.36 17.77 5.32
C ARG A 54 -11.02 17.01 4.16
N SER A 55 -10.44 15.86 3.80
CA SER A 55 -11.00 14.94 2.81
C SER A 55 -11.07 13.55 3.41
N SER A 56 -12.14 12.82 3.10
CA SER A 56 -12.39 11.48 3.63
C SER A 56 -12.90 10.55 2.54
N PHE A 57 -12.57 9.27 2.67
CA PHE A 57 -13.01 8.23 1.75
C PHE A 57 -13.11 6.89 2.50
N PRO A 58 -14.12 6.05 2.19
CA PRO A 58 -14.24 4.74 2.81
C PRO A 58 -13.06 3.85 2.38
N LEU A 59 -12.50 3.13 3.33
CA LEU A 59 -11.45 2.14 3.06
C LEU A 59 -12.13 0.82 2.67
N ILE A 60 -12.21 0.56 1.38
CA ILE A 60 -12.84 -0.66 0.86
C ILE A 60 -11.76 -1.61 0.36
N ASN A 61 -11.76 -2.84 0.87
CA ASN A 61 -10.94 -3.91 0.29
C ASN A 61 -11.77 -4.60 -0.80
N GLN A 62 -11.34 -4.48 -2.05
CA GLN A 62 -12.00 -5.13 -3.18
C GLN A 62 -10.97 -5.88 -4.00
N HIS A 63 -11.30 -7.09 -4.44
CA HIS A 63 -10.49 -7.84 -5.38
C HIS A 63 -11.37 -8.29 -6.54
N ALA A 64 -10.98 -7.93 -7.76
CA ALA A 64 -11.66 -8.41 -8.95
C ALA A 64 -11.47 -9.94 -9.07
N ASN A 65 -12.56 -10.68 -9.32
CA ASN A 65 -12.51 -12.12 -9.51
C ASN A 65 -11.68 -12.53 -10.74
N GLN A 66 -11.63 -11.65 -11.74
CA GLN A 66 -10.89 -11.81 -12.99
C GLN A 66 -10.18 -10.50 -13.31
N TYR A 67 -8.91 -10.57 -13.70
CA TYR A 67 -8.13 -9.38 -14.08
C TYR A 67 -8.18 -9.11 -15.58
N ILE A 68 -8.77 -10.03 -16.34
CA ILE A 68 -8.76 -9.99 -17.80
C ILE A 68 -10.11 -10.40 -18.37
N ALA A 69 -10.41 -9.86 -19.54
CA ALA A 69 -11.47 -10.27 -20.43
C ALA A 69 -10.92 -10.29 -21.87
N PRO A 70 -11.66 -10.78 -22.89
CA PRO A 70 -11.20 -10.71 -24.27
C PRO A 70 -10.78 -9.29 -24.64
N ARG A 71 -9.49 -9.10 -24.98
CA ARG A 71 -8.87 -7.81 -25.29
C ARG A 71 -8.95 -6.74 -24.17
N ILE A 72 -9.19 -7.14 -22.92
CA ILE A 72 -9.32 -6.24 -21.76
C ILE A 72 -8.38 -6.71 -20.65
N GLY A 73 -7.64 -5.80 -20.05
CA GLY A 73 -6.85 -6.02 -18.84
C GLY A 73 -7.15 -4.94 -17.78
N LEU A 74 -7.38 -5.35 -16.55
CA LEU A 74 -7.59 -4.48 -15.39
C LEU A 74 -6.26 -4.33 -14.64
N VAL A 75 -5.92 -3.11 -14.22
CA VAL A 75 -4.68 -2.77 -13.49
C VAL A 75 -5.00 -1.88 -12.29
N GLY A 76 -4.20 -1.95 -11.22
CA GLY A 76 -4.36 -1.10 -10.04
C GLY A 76 -5.74 -1.23 -9.40
N ASP A 77 -6.34 -0.11 -9.01
CA ASP A 77 -7.63 -0.05 -8.32
C ASP A 77 -8.80 -0.69 -9.10
N ALA A 78 -8.68 -0.83 -10.43
CA ALA A 78 -9.66 -1.55 -11.23
C ALA A 78 -9.57 -3.08 -11.05
N ALA A 79 -8.43 -3.60 -10.61
CA ALA A 79 -8.16 -5.02 -10.40
C ALA A 79 -8.15 -5.39 -8.91
N HIS A 80 -7.68 -4.50 -8.05
CA HIS A 80 -7.63 -4.69 -6.60
C HIS A 80 -7.53 -3.37 -5.86
N THR A 81 -8.11 -3.33 -4.67
CA THR A 81 -7.94 -2.29 -3.67
C THR A 81 -7.47 -2.99 -2.39
N ILE A 82 -6.17 -2.95 -2.11
CA ILE A 82 -5.59 -3.54 -0.90
C ILE A 82 -5.82 -2.60 0.29
N HIS A 83 -5.91 -3.17 1.51
CA HIS A 83 -6.08 -2.40 2.73
C HIS A 83 -5.08 -1.21 2.78
N PRO A 84 -5.56 0.04 2.88
CA PRO A 84 -4.75 1.25 2.67
C PRO A 84 -3.77 1.57 3.82
N LEU A 85 -3.59 0.66 4.78
CA LEU A 85 -2.70 0.87 5.94
C LEU A 85 -1.23 1.06 5.54
N ALA A 86 -0.85 0.63 4.34
CA ALA A 86 0.54 0.61 3.89
C ALA A 86 0.85 1.61 2.76
N GLY A 87 -0.13 2.38 2.26
CA GLY A 87 0.11 3.31 1.14
C GLY A 87 0.59 2.62 -0.16
N LEU A 88 0.33 1.31 -0.29
CA LEU A 88 0.89 0.47 -1.36
C LEU A 88 0.10 0.49 -2.68
N GLY A 89 -1.12 1.04 -2.68
CA GLY A 89 -2.04 0.95 -3.83
C GLY A 89 -1.41 1.44 -5.13
N ALA A 90 -0.78 2.62 -5.11
CA ALA A 90 -0.09 3.17 -6.27
C ALA A 90 1.08 2.28 -6.74
N ASN A 91 1.92 1.80 -5.82
CA ASN A 91 3.07 0.95 -6.15
C ASN A 91 2.63 -0.37 -6.80
N LEU A 92 1.57 -0.98 -6.28
CA LEU A 92 1.00 -2.20 -6.86
C LEU A 92 0.36 -1.95 -8.22
N GLY A 93 -0.34 -0.81 -8.39
CA GLY A 93 -0.88 -0.40 -9.68
C GLY A 93 0.19 -0.14 -10.74
N PHE A 94 1.31 0.49 -10.37
CA PHE A 94 2.45 0.65 -11.27
C PHE A 94 3.08 -0.70 -11.65
N ALA A 95 3.23 -1.61 -10.69
CA ALA A 95 3.72 -2.96 -10.96
C ALA A 95 2.76 -3.75 -11.87
N ASP A 96 1.45 -3.58 -11.73
CA ASP A 96 0.47 -4.17 -12.64
C ASP A 96 0.62 -3.62 -14.07
N ALA A 97 0.68 -2.29 -14.20
CA ALA A 97 0.83 -1.64 -15.50
C ALA A 97 2.14 -2.08 -16.21
N ALA A 98 3.25 -2.12 -15.47
CA ALA A 98 4.54 -2.57 -15.99
C ALA A 98 4.50 -4.05 -16.43
N ALA A 99 3.85 -4.93 -15.66
CA ALA A 99 3.72 -6.33 -16.01
C ALA A 99 2.82 -6.55 -17.24
N LEU A 100 1.71 -5.81 -17.34
CA LEU A 100 0.84 -5.87 -18.50
C LEU A 100 1.58 -5.39 -19.76
N ALA A 101 2.31 -4.27 -19.66
CA ALA A 101 3.13 -3.76 -20.73
C ALA A 101 4.20 -4.76 -21.18
N GLU A 102 4.90 -5.42 -20.24
CA GLU A 102 5.88 -6.44 -20.57
C GLU A 102 5.25 -7.66 -21.29
N VAL A 103 4.11 -8.14 -20.81
CA VAL A 103 3.40 -9.27 -21.44
C VAL A 103 2.93 -8.92 -22.86
N ILE A 104 2.37 -7.72 -23.06
CA ILE A 104 1.91 -7.24 -24.36
C ILE A 104 3.08 -7.05 -25.33
N ASN A 105 4.16 -6.42 -24.89
CA ASN A 105 5.35 -6.19 -25.71
C ASN A 105 5.99 -7.51 -26.15
N ASN A 106 6.14 -8.47 -25.24
CA ASN A 106 6.69 -9.78 -25.57
C ASN A 106 5.82 -10.55 -26.60
N ALA A 107 4.48 -10.44 -26.50
CA ALA A 107 3.58 -11.04 -27.46
C ALA A 107 3.66 -10.37 -28.83
N HIS A 108 3.72 -9.03 -28.86
CA HIS A 108 3.86 -8.25 -30.09
C HIS A 108 5.16 -8.60 -30.84
N HIS A 109 6.30 -8.63 -30.15
CA HIS A 109 7.59 -9.00 -30.76
C HIS A 109 7.61 -10.44 -31.29
N ALA A 110 6.83 -11.33 -30.68
CA ALA A 110 6.68 -12.71 -31.13
C ALA A 110 5.62 -12.89 -32.24
N GLY A 111 5.05 -11.80 -32.77
CA GLY A 111 4.01 -11.85 -33.82
C GLY A 111 2.67 -12.43 -33.35
N LYS A 112 2.39 -12.43 -32.05
CA LYS A 112 1.15 -12.96 -31.47
C LYS A 112 0.12 -11.85 -31.29
N ASP A 113 -1.17 -12.17 -31.43
CA ASP A 113 -2.24 -11.26 -31.05
C ASP A 113 -2.14 -10.95 -29.55
N ILE A 114 -2.04 -9.67 -29.19
CA ILE A 114 -1.85 -9.21 -27.81
C ILE A 114 -3.11 -9.36 -26.95
N GLY A 115 -4.29 -9.42 -27.57
CA GLY A 115 -5.57 -9.39 -26.88
C GLY A 115 -6.17 -10.76 -26.57
N ILE A 116 -5.51 -11.85 -26.99
CA ILE A 116 -6.02 -13.20 -26.77
C ILE A 116 -5.76 -13.66 -25.34
N ARG A 117 -6.69 -14.48 -24.84
CA ARG A 117 -6.64 -15.00 -23.47
C ARG A 117 -5.31 -15.67 -23.10
N PRO A 118 -4.64 -16.49 -23.95
CA PRO A 118 -3.35 -17.08 -23.60
C PRO A 118 -2.24 -16.05 -23.30
N VAL A 119 -2.28 -14.87 -23.92
CA VAL A 119 -1.33 -13.77 -23.65
C VAL A 119 -1.70 -13.10 -22.33
N LEU A 120 -2.93 -12.59 -22.22
CA LEU A 120 -3.38 -11.84 -21.04
C LEU A 120 -3.42 -12.69 -19.76
N ARG A 121 -3.60 -14.01 -19.86
CA ARG A 121 -3.56 -14.92 -18.71
C ARG A 121 -2.19 -15.00 -18.05
N ARG A 122 -1.11 -14.67 -18.76
CA ARG A 122 0.23 -14.55 -18.17
C ARG A 122 0.28 -13.38 -17.19
N TYR A 123 -0.24 -12.23 -17.61
CA TYR A 123 -0.41 -11.05 -16.77
C TYR A 123 -1.30 -11.35 -15.55
N GLU A 124 -2.48 -11.92 -15.76
CA GLU A 124 -3.41 -12.23 -14.66
C GLU A 124 -2.77 -13.16 -13.62
N ARG A 125 -2.09 -14.23 -14.05
CA ARG A 125 -1.44 -15.18 -13.12
C ARG A 125 -0.33 -14.52 -12.32
N TRP A 126 0.49 -13.71 -12.99
CA TRP A 126 1.61 -13.03 -12.38
C TRP A 126 1.12 -12.05 -11.30
N ARG A 127 0.27 -11.10 -11.69
CA ARG A 127 -0.12 -10.02 -10.80
C ARG A 127 -1.12 -10.44 -9.74
N ARG A 128 -2.07 -11.34 -10.06
CA ARG A 128 -2.99 -11.86 -9.05
C ARG A 128 -2.24 -12.65 -7.97
N GLY A 129 -1.19 -13.38 -8.34
CA GLY A 129 -0.32 -14.08 -7.38
C GLY A 129 0.35 -13.11 -6.42
N GLU A 130 1.10 -12.14 -6.96
CA GLU A 130 1.81 -11.13 -6.18
C GLU A 130 0.86 -10.30 -5.30
N ASN A 131 -0.23 -9.78 -5.87
CA ASN A 131 -1.20 -8.97 -5.13
C ASN A 131 -1.88 -9.77 -3.99
N THR A 132 -2.12 -11.08 -4.18
CA THR A 132 -2.66 -11.95 -3.11
C THR A 132 -1.67 -12.14 -1.98
N VAL A 133 -0.37 -12.30 -2.29
CA VAL A 133 0.68 -12.40 -1.27
C VAL A 133 0.75 -11.10 -0.46
N THR A 134 0.76 -9.95 -1.15
CA THR A 134 0.76 -8.64 -0.50
C THR A 134 -0.44 -8.44 0.42
N ALA A 135 -1.64 -8.75 -0.05
CA ALA A 135 -2.86 -8.63 0.74
C ALA A 135 -2.78 -9.47 2.03
N LYS A 136 -2.44 -10.76 1.92
CA LYS A 136 -2.35 -11.67 3.07
C LYS A 136 -1.31 -11.23 4.08
N THR A 137 -0.17 -10.75 3.63
CA THR A 137 0.86 -10.25 4.54
C THR A 137 0.37 -9.00 5.27
N MET A 138 -0.33 -8.09 4.60
CA MET A 138 -0.93 -6.92 5.25
C MET A 138 -2.02 -7.29 6.24
N ASP A 139 -2.84 -8.31 5.96
CA ASP A 139 -3.80 -8.84 6.93
C ASP A 139 -3.10 -9.37 8.19
N VAL A 140 -1.99 -10.10 8.02
CA VAL A 140 -1.17 -10.58 9.14
C VAL A 140 -0.61 -9.41 9.94
N PHE A 141 -0.09 -8.36 9.29
CA PHE A 141 0.34 -7.16 9.98
C PHE A 141 -0.80 -6.49 10.74
N TYR A 142 -1.93 -6.26 10.10
CA TYR A 142 -3.09 -5.64 10.74
C TYR A 142 -3.54 -6.40 11.97
N HIS A 143 -3.72 -7.72 11.88
CA HIS A 143 -4.12 -8.53 13.03
C HIS A 143 -3.04 -8.59 14.12
N THR A 144 -1.78 -8.70 13.74
CA THR A 144 -0.66 -8.76 14.71
C THR A 144 -0.49 -7.45 15.46
N PHE A 145 -0.70 -6.31 14.80
CA PHE A 145 -0.52 -4.96 15.37
C PHE A 145 -1.81 -4.36 15.96
N GLY A 146 -2.99 -4.77 15.49
CA GLY A 146 -4.30 -4.30 15.95
C GLY A 146 -4.89 -5.08 17.13
N THR A 147 -4.31 -6.23 17.50
CA THR A 147 -4.83 -7.03 18.64
C THR A 147 -4.25 -6.53 19.97
N SER A 148 -5.11 -6.23 20.96
CA SER A 148 -4.71 -5.78 22.31
C SER A 148 -4.54 -6.92 23.33
N ARG A 149 -4.31 -8.15 22.88
CA ARG A 149 -4.15 -9.31 23.78
C ARG A 149 -2.75 -9.27 24.42
N PRO A 150 -2.65 -9.36 25.76
CA PRO A 150 -1.38 -9.18 26.49
C PRO A 150 -0.21 -10.06 26.00
N GLY A 151 -0.49 -11.33 25.65
CA GLY A 151 0.53 -12.25 25.15
C GLY A 151 1.08 -11.91 23.75
N ILE A 152 0.25 -11.34 22.87
CA ILE A 152 0.66 -10.93 21.51
C ILE A 152 1.44 -9.61 21.56
N GLN A 153 1.15 -8.75 22.53
CA GLN A 153 1.79 -7.45 22.68
C GLN A 153 3.26 -7.57 23.09
N SER A 154 3.59 -8.46 24.04
CA SER A 154 4.97 -8.74 24.45
C SER A 154 5.78 -9.39 23.33
N LEU A 155 5.16 -10.31 22.58
CA LEU A 155 5.78 -10.99 21.44
C LEU A 155 6.03 -10.03 20.27
N ARG A 156 5.13 -9.07 20.05
CA ARG A 156 5.29 -7.96 19.09
C ARG A 156 6.44 -7.03 19.48
N GLY A 157 6.52 -6.64 20.75
CA GLY A 157 7.60 -5.78 21.25
C GLY A 157 8.98 -6.44 21.08
N ALA A 158 9.10 -7.72 21.45
CA ALA A 158 10.31 -8.51 21.24
C ALA A 158 10.65 -8.66 19.74
N GLY A 159 9.65 -8.91 18.89
CA GLY A 159 9.82 -9.01 17.44
C GLY A 159 10.31 -7.70 16.80
N LEU A 160 9.68 -6.56 17.14
CA LEU A 160 10.11 -5.24 16.65
C LEU A 160 11.52 -4.88 17.10
N GLN A 161 11.89 -5.19 18.34
CA GLN A 161 13.26 -4.95 18.82
C GLN A 161 14.29 -5.84 18.12
N LEU A 162 13.93 -7.08 17.75
CA LEU A 162 14.78 -7.95 16.96
C LEU A 162 14.96 -7.42 15.52
N VAL A 163 13.87 -6.96 14.93
CA VAL A 163 13.85 -6.35 13.59
C VAL A 163 14.67 -5.06 13.56
N ASP A 164 14.52 -4.20 14.57
CA ASP A 164 15.25 -2.93 14.64
C ASP A 164 16.77 -3.14 14.77
N LYS A 165 17.17 -4.26 15.39
CA LYS A 165 18.57 -4.65 15.56
C LYS A 165 19.19 -5.37 14.36
N THR A 166 18.41 -5.74 13.36
CA THR A 166 18.90 -6.55 12.22
C THR A 166 18.67 -5.82 10.89
N SER A 167 19.75 -5.39 10.25
CA SER A 167 19.69 -4.69 8.95
C SER A 167 18.93 -5.47 7.87
N LEU A 168 19.12 -6.79 7.81
CA LEU A 168 18.40 -7.68 6.89
C LEU A 168 16.88 -7.67 7.11
N ALA A 169 16.43 -7.53 8.36
CA ALA A 169 15.01 -7.41 8.66
C ALA A 169 14.48 -6.04 8.23
N LYS A 170 15.20 -4.95 8.52
CA LYS A 170 14.85 -3.61 8.01
C LYS A 170 14.73 -3.56 6.50
N ASP A 171 15.72 -4.12 5.79
CA ASP A 171 15.71 -4.20 4.33
C ASP A 171 14.53 -5.05 3.83
N PHE A 172 14.21 -6.14 4.53
CA PHE A 172 13.03 -6.94 4.25
C PHE A 172 11.74 -6.09 4.34
N PHE A 173 11.52 -5.33 5.41
CA PHE A 173 10.33 -4.50 5.56
C PHE A 173 10.32 -3.32 4.60
N MET A 174 11.47 -2.68 4.34
CA MET A 174 11.57 -1.56 3.40
C MET A 174 11.29 -1.99 1.96
N GLN A 175 11.84 -3.12 1.52
CA GLN A 175 11.52 -3.68 0.21
C GLN A 175 10.03 -4.08 0.10
N TYR A 176 9.44 -4.54 1.22
CA TYR A 176 8.02 -4.87 1.27
C TYR A 176 7.12 -3.62 1.21
N ALA A 177 7.46 -2.59 1.99
CA ALA A 177 6.74 -1.31 2.05
C ALA A 177 6.87 -0.48 0.76
N THR A 178 7.90 -0.74 -0.05
CA THR A 178 8.08 -0.12 -1.37
C THR A 178 7.52 -0.96 -2.52
N GLY A 179 7.03 -2.18 -2.25
CA GLY A 179 6.56 -3.09 -3.29
C GLY A 179 7.67 -3.63 -4.20
N LEU A 180 8.93 -3.58 -3.75
CA LEU A 180 10.13 -3.97 -4.50
C LEU A 180 10.51 -5.45 -4.32
N ARG A 181 9.57 -6.29 -3.90
CA ARG A 181 9.80 -7.72 -3.67
C ARG A 181 8.78 -8.55 -4.44
N GLY A 182 9.23 -9.69 -4.96
CA GLY A 182 8.43 -10.59 -5.79
C GLY A 182 9.04 -10.76 -7.18
N ASP A 183 8.34 -11.47 -8.06
CA ASP A 183 8.66 -11.44 -9.49
C ASP A 183 8.23 -10.07 -10.04
N LEU A 184 9.18 -9.17 -10.25
CA LEU A 184 8.89 -7.80 -10.70
C LEU A 184 9.08 -7.67 -12.20
N PRO A 185 8.19 -6.93 -12.90
CA PRO A 185 8.42 -6.60 -14.29
C PRO A 185 9.68 -5.78 -14.46
N LYS A 186 10.34 -5.90 -15.61
CA LYS A 186 11.65 -5.30 -15.88
C LYS A 186 11.69 -3.79 -15.57
N MET A 187 10.61 -3.08 -15.87
CA MET A 187 10.49 -1.64 -15.62
C MET A 187 10.38 -1.28 -14.12
N ALA A 188 9.98 -2.22 -13.27
CA ALA A 188 9.85 -2.03 -11.82
C ALA A 188 11.08 -2.56 -11.05
N GLN A 189 12.02 -3.22 -11.73
CA GLN A 189 13.28 -3.63 -11.12
C GLN A 189 14.20 -2.41 -10.97
N LYS A 190 14.95 -2.33 -9.87
CA LYS A 190 16.02 -1.33 -9.76
C LYS A 190 17.03 -1.57 -10.88
N GLY A 191 17.21 -0.58 -11.76
CA GLY A 191 18.36 -0.53 -12.66
C GLY A 191 19.67 -0.46 -11.85
N PRO A 192 20.84 -0.67 -12.48
CA PRO A 192 22.11 -0.33 -11.84
C PRO A 192 22.01 1.13 -11.39
N ILE A 193 22.38 1.40 -10.13
CA ILE A 193 22.52 2.77 -9.65
C ILE A 193 23.62 3.38 -10.50
N SER A 194 23.25 4.12 -11.55
CA SER A 194 24.18 4.96 -12.28
C SER A 194 24.62 6.04 -11.30
N SER A 195 25.81 5.85 -10.74
CA SER A 195 26.56 6.89 -10.05
C SER A 195 26.99 7.91 -11.10
N GLU A 196 26.18 8.95 -11.28
CA GLU A 196 26.64 10.26 -11.75
C GLU A 196 26.70 11.21 -10.56
#